data_AF-A0AAD8ISV1-F1
#
_entry.id   AF-A0AAD8ISV1-F1
#
_cell.length_a   1.000
_cell.length_b   1.000
_cell.length_c   1.000
_cell.angle_alpha   90.00
_cell.angle_beta   90.00
_cell.angle_gamma   90.00
#
_symmetry.space_group_name_H-M   'P 1'
#
loop_
_entity.id
_entity.type
_entity.pdbx_description
1 polymer ?
#
loop_
_entity_poly.entity_id
_entity_poly.type
_entity_poly.pdbx_seq_one_letter_code
_entity_poly.pdbx_strand_id
1 'polypeptide(L)'
;MSYKLCVKGVFDRSQMRASVGGIMKHNGRWVRGFGSMIGLPNPQTAELWAIYYGLRMAWEREMTFVVVFTERRDAIDLINNPDPAYPMAALIEMITMLKGEAWCHMDIQHIHADANVAANVLATGCLDGEGGLKEFAEPPHSIIHLI
;
A
#
# COMPACT_ATOMS: atom_id res chain seq x y z
N MET A 1 -10.48 -18.19 0.68
CA MET A 1 -9.13 -17.81 1.17
C MET A 1 -8.80 -16.47 0.52
N SER A 2 -8.41 -15.47 1.29
CA SER A 2 -8.21 -14.09 0.80
C SER A 2 -6.73 -13.76 0.62
N TYR A 3 -6.43 -12.93 -0.37
CA TYR A 3 -5.15 -12.23 -0.47
C TYR A 3 -5.14 -11.11 0.58
N LYS A 4 -4.16 -11.16 1.48
CA LYS A 4 -3.92 -10.13 2.50
C LYS A 4 -2.82 -9.23 2.03
N LEU A 5 -3.15 -7.96 1.79
CA LEU A 5 -2.24 -6.96 1.26
C LEU A 5 -1.96 -5.92 2.35
N CYS A 6 -0.81 -5.98 3.00
CA CYS A 6 -0.42 -4.96 3.97
C CYS A 6 0.40 -3.86 3.28
N VAL A 7 0.03 -2.60 3.47
CA VAL A 7 0.66 -1.46 2.81
C VAL A 7 1.20 -0.45 3.81
N LYS A 8 2.15 0.36 3.36
CA LYS A 8 2.73 1.44 4.16
C LYS A 8 3.23 2.58 3.28
N GLY A 9 2.87 3.81 3.62
CA GLY A 9 3.55 5.02 3.20
C GLY A 9 4.56 5.49 4.26
N VAL A 10 5.73 5.94 3.82
CA VAL A 10 6.78 6.50 4.68
C VAL A 10 7.16 7.87 4.15
N PHE A 11 7.31 8.85 5.03
CA PHE A 11 7.82 10.18 4.72
C PHE A 11 8.97 10.52 5.67
N ASP A 12 10.16 10.71 5.10
CA ASP A 12 11.34 11.20 5.81
C ASP A 12 11.41 12.73 5.66
N ARG A 13 11.13 13.41 6.78
CA ARG A 13 11.17 14.88 6.86
C ARG A 13 12.58 15.44 6.70
N SER A 14 13.62 14.71 7.09
CA SER A 14 15.00 15.18 7.00
C SER A 14 15.49 15.25 5.55
N GLN A 15 15.05 14.29 4.73
CA GLN A 15 15.39 14.22 3.32
C GLN A 15 14.32 14.84 2.41
N MET A 16 13.15 15.19 2.96
CA MET A 16 11.96 15.60 2.19
C MET A 16 11.58 14.57 1.12
N ARG A 17 11.66 13.28 1.48
CA ARG A 17 11.36 12.15 0.58
C ARG A 17 10.22 11.32 1.13
N ALA A 18 9.39 10.81 0.22
CA ALA A 18 8.41 9.79 0.54
C ALA A 18 8.62 8.55 -0.31
N SER A 19 8.30 7.42 0.29
CA SER A 19 8.30 6.11 -0.33
C SER A 19 7.07 5.34 0.13
N VAL A 20 6.79 4.27 -0.59
CA VAL A 20 5.69 3.36 -0.30
C VAL A 20 6.18 1.94 -0.44
N GLY A 21 5.50 1.03 0.24
CA GLY A 21 5.74 -0.39 0.12
C GLY A 21 4.53 -1.19 0.54
N GLY A 22 4.53 -2.45 0.14
CA GLY A 22 3.53 -3.38 0.59
C GLY A 22 3.91 -4.82 0.32
N ILE A 23 3.28 -5.71 1.09
CA ILE A 23 3.43 -7.15 0.97
C ILE A 23 2.08 -7.78 0.75
N MET A 24 2.06 -8.81 -0.07
CA MET A 24 0.89 -9.60 -0.34
C MET A 24 1.14 -11.04 0.07
N LYS A 25 0.22 -11.56 0.88
CA LYS A 25 0.24 -12.94 1.36
C LYS A 25 -1.05 -13.65 1.04
N HIS A 26 -0.97 -14.94 0.71
CA HIS A 26 -2.13 -15.82 0.57
C HIS A 26 -1.91 -17.04 1.47
N ASN A 27 -2.84 -17.26 2.41
CA ASN A 27 -2.71 -18.31 3.43
C ASN A 27 -1.38 -18.22 4.22
N GLY A 28 -0.95 -17.00 4.54
CA GLY A 28 0.30 -16.75 5.27
C GLY A 28 1.56 -16.87 4.42
N ARG A 29 1.48 -17.33 3.17
CA ARG A 29 2.65 -17.44 2.28
C ARG A 29 2.83 -16.18 1.45
N TRP A 30 4.09 -15.81 1.23
CA TRP A 30 4.44 -14.73 0.31
C TRP A 30 3.86 -14.97 -1.08
N VAL A 31 3.31 -13.91 -1.66
CA VAL A 31 2.83 -13.89 -3.05
C VAL A 31 3.63 -12.86 -3.83
N ARG A 32 3.62 -11.60 -3.39
CA ARG A 32 4.33 -10.49 -4.01
C ARG A 32 4.65 -9.42 -2.98
N GLY A 33 5.60 -8.57 -3.31
CA GLY A 33 5.79 -7.28 -2.65
C GLY A 33 5.96 -6.18 -3.69
N PHE A 34 5.83 -4.94 -3.24
CA PHE A 34 6.17 -3.79 -4.05
C PHE A 34 6.82 -2.71 -3.19
N GLY A 35 7.52 -1.79 -3.85
CA GLY A 35 8.10 -0.61 -3.24
C GLY A 35 8.37 0.47 -4.28
N SER A 36 8.26 1.74 -3.90
CA SER A 36 8.52 2.86 -4.79
C SER A 36 8.92 4.09 -4.00
N MET A 37 9.85 4.88 -4.52
CA MET A 37 10.04 6.27 -4.10
C MET A 37 9.04 7.13 -4.88
N ILE A 38 8.25 7.94 -4.18
CA ILE A 38 7.14 8.71 -4.77
C ILE A 38 7.34 10.24 -4.66
N GLY A 39 8.36 10.70 -3.93
CA GLY A 39 8.78 12.11 -3.88
C GLY A 39 7.78 13.10 -3.24
N LEU A 40 6.72 12.62 -2.60
CA LEU A 40 5.64 13.47 -2.08
C LEU A 40 5.95 14.07 -0.70
N PRO A 41 5.46 15.30 -0.41
CA PRO A 41 5.82 16.01 0.82
C PRO A 41 4.89 15.74 2.01
N ASN A 42 4.06 14.68 2.01
CA ASN A 42 3.21 14.40 3.17
C ASN A 42 2.93 12.89 3.44
N PRO A 43 2.86 12.47 4.72
CA PRO A 43 2.66 11.06 5.09
C PRO A 43 1.30 10.46 4.66
N GLN A 44 0.21 11.24 4.76
CA GLN A 44 -1.14 10.73 4.50
C GLN A 44 -1.33 10.38 3.02
N THR A 45 -0.80 11.21 2.13
CA THR A 45 -0.75 10.98 0.69
C THR A 45 0.14 9.79 0.36
N ALA A 46 1.28 9.62 1.06
CA ALA A 46 2.13 8.43 0.86
C ALA A 46 1.35 7.14 1.16
N GLU A 47 0.54 7.11 2.22
CA GLU A 47 -0.30 5.95 2.51
C GLU A 47 -1.36 5.69 1.42
N LEU A 48 -2.03 6.75 0.93
CA LEU A 48 -2.99 6.62 -0.18
C LEU A 48 -2.32 6.05 -1.44
N TRP A 49 -1.09 6.46 -1.78
CA TRP A 49 -0.35 5.86 -2.89
C TRP A 49 0.00 4.39 -2.66
N ALA A 50 0.36 4.02 -1.42
CA ALA A 50 0.62 2.63 -1.08
C ALA A 50 -0.64 1.77 -1.28
N ILE A 51 -1.82 2.26 -0.87
CA ILE A 51 -3.11 1.62 -1.12
C ILE A 51 -3.37 1.50 -2.62
N TYR A 52 -3.23 2.58 -3.38
CA TYR A 52 -3.46 2.60 -4.83
C TYR A 52 -2.58 1.58 -5.56
N TYR A 53 -1.27 1.59 -5.33
CA TYR A 53 -0.37 0.64 -6.00
C TYR A 53 -0.64 -0.80 -5.60
N GLY A 54 -0.93 -1.06 -4.33
CA GLY A 54 -1.28 -2.40 -3.88
C GLY A 54 -2.56 -2.92 -4.54
N LEU A 55 -3.63 -2.11 -4.57
CA LEU A 55 -4.88 -2.46 -5.25
C LEU A 55 -4.66 -2.70 -6.75
N ARG A 56 -3.91 -1.80 -7.41
CA ARG A 56 -3.63 -1.89 -8.84
C ARG A 56 -2.88 -3.17 -9.17
N MET A 57 -1.83 -3.48 -8.39
CA MET A 57 -1.06 -4.71 -8.53
C MET A 57 -1.92 -5.97 -8.38
N ALA A 58 -2.87 -5.96 -7.43
CA ALA A 58 -3.80 -7.07 -7.21
C ALA A 58 -4.78 -7.23 -8.38
N TRP A 59 -5.34 -6.13 -8.86
CA TRP A 59 -6.31 -6.12 -9.97
C TRP A 59 -5.68 -6.59 -11.28
N GLU A 60 -4.51 -6.07 -11.63
CA GLU A 60 -3.75 -6.47 -12.83
C GLU A 60 -3.33 -7.95 -12.82
N ARG A 61 -3.44 -8.64 -11.67
CA ARG A 61 -3.13 -10.07 -11.48
C ARG A 61 -4.36 -10.92 -11.24
N GLU A 62 -5.56 -10.38 -11.52
CA GLU A 62 -6.82 -11.10 -11.45
C GLU A 62 -7.11 -11.68 -10.05
N MET A 63 -6.58 -11.03 -9.00
CA MET A 63 -6.81 -11.45 -7.62
C MET A 63 -8.15 -10.93 -7.15
N THR A 64 -9.20 -11.73 -7.17
CA THR A 64 -10.56 -11.22 -6.96
C THR A 64 -11.03 -11.17 -5.50
N PHE A 65 -10.30 -11.78 -4.55
CA PHE A 65 -10.65 -11.77 -3.11
C PHE A 65 -9.50 -11.13 -2.31
N VAL A 66 -9.57 -9.83 -2.06
CA VAL A 66 -8.48 -9.03 -1.46
C VAL A 66 -8.95 -8.30 -0.20
N VAL A 67 -8.10 -8.29 0.82
CA VAL A 67 -8.23 -7.40 1.99
C VAL A 67 -6.95 -6.60 2.12
N VAL A 68 -7.07 -5.27 2.00
CA VAL A 68 -5.96 -4.33 2.20
C VAL A 68 -5.88 -3.95 3.68
N PHE A 69 -4.69 -3.96 4.25
CA PHE A 69 -4.40 -3.56 5.61
C PHE A 69 -3.50 -2.32 5.63
N THR A 70 -3.94 -1.28 6.31
CA THR A 70 -3.21 -0.02 6.53
C THR A 70 -3.24 0.38 8.00
N GLU A 71 -2.20 1.06 8.47
CA GLU A 71 -2.17 1.63 9.84
C GLU A 71 -2.92 2.97 9.94
N ARG A 72 -3.41 3.51 8.83
CA ARG A 72 -3.94 4.86 8.74
C ARG A 72 -5.46 4.85 8.62
N ARG A 73 -6.15 5.01 9.75
CA ARG A 73 -7.63 5.16 9.77
C ARG A 73 -8.09 6.37 8.95
N ASP A 74 -7.34 7.46 9.01
CA ASP A 74 -7.60 8.66 8.23
C ASP A 74 -7.54 8.43 6.70
N ALA A 75 -6.71 7.49 6.22
CA ALA A 75 -6.73 7.09 4.81
C ALA A 75 -8.00 6.32 4.47
N ILE A 76 -8.45 5.41 5.35
CA ILE A 76 -9.71 4.67 5.20
C ILE A 76 -10.90 5.64 5.19
N ASP A 77 -10.91 6.61 6.11
CA ASP A 77 -11.97 7.60 6.25
C ASP A 77 -12.08 8.49 5.00
N LEU A 78 -10.95 8.92 4.43
CA LEU A 78 -10.92 9.67 3.16
C LEU A 78 -11.43 8.86 1.97
N ILE A 79 -11.11 7.56 1.89
CA ILE A 79 -11.59 6.69 0.81
C ILE A 79 -13.10 6.46 0.93
N ASN A 80 -13.60 6.28 2.15
CA ASN A 80 -15.02 6.02 2.39
C ASN A 80 -15.88 7.30 2.34
N ASN A 81 -15.29 8.47 2.61
CA ASN A 81 -15.96 9.76 2.57
C ASN A 81 -15.10 10.75 1.75
N PRO A 82 -15.08 10.63 0.41
CA PRO A 82 -14.25 11.49 -0.43
C PRO A 82 -14.64 12.97 -0.29
N ASP A 83 -13.64 13.81 -0.05
CA ASP A 83 -13.78 15.28 -0.09
C ASP A 83 -13.21 15.82 -1.40
N PRO A 84 -14.03 16.38 -2.30
CA PRO A 84 -13.57 17.00 -3.54
C PRO A 84 -12.58 18.17 -3.35
N ALA A 85 -12.57 18.79 -2.16
CA ALA A 85 -11.63 19.86 -1.83
C ALA A 85 -10.28 19.33 -1.31
N TYR A 86 -10.15 18.02 -1.07
CA TYR A 86 -8.89 17.43 -0.63
C TYR A 86 -7.81 17.58 -1.72
N PRO A 87 -6.58 18.01 -1.38
CA PRO A 87 -5.51 18.23 -2.37
C PRO A 87 -5.20 17.03 -3.27
N MET A 88 -5.52 15.81 -2.81
CA MET A 88 -5.33 14.57 -3.56
C MET A 88 -6.65 13.86 -3.91
N ALA A 89 -7.74 14.61 -4.11
CA ALA A 89 -9.06 14.06 -4.44
C ALA A 89 -9.03 13.13 -5.65
N ALA A 90 -8.23 13.44 -6.69
CA ALA A 90 -8.07 12.58 -7.86
C ALA A 90 -7.48 11.19 -7.53
N LEU A 91 -6.55 11.10 -6.56
CA LEU A 91 -6.02 9.81 -6.10
C LEU A 91 -7.08 9.02 -5.34
N ILE A 92 -7.85 9.70 -4.49
CA ILE A 92 -8.97 9.08 -3.78
C ILE A 92 -9.99 8.54 -4.78
N GLU A 93 -10.34 9.31 -5.81
CA GLU A 93 -11.24 8.88 -6.88
C GLU A 93 -10.71 7.65 -7.61
N MET A 94 -9.42 7.62 -7.98
CA MET A 94 -8.78 6.44 -8.57
C MET A 94 -8.86 5.21 -7.66
N ILE A 95 -8.61 5.37 -6.36
CA ILE A 95 -8.73 4.28 -5.38
C ILE A 95 -10.18 3.80 -5.28
N THR A 96 -11.15 4.72 -5.23
CA THR A 96 -12.57 4.40 -5.10
C THR A 96 -13.11 3.71 -6.34
N MET A 97 -12.73 4.14 -7.55
CA MET A 97 -13.07 3.45 -8.80
C MET A 97 -12.49 2.03 -8.80
N LEU A 98 -11.20 1.90 -8.45
CA LEU A 98 -10.54 0.59 -8.42
C LEU A 98 -11.13 -0.35 -7.37
N LYS A 99 -11.55 0.18 -6.20
CA LYS A 99 -12.28 -0.56 -5.16
C LYS A 99 -13.66 -1.03 -5.65
N GLY A 100 -14.27 -0.30 -6.58
CA GLY A 100 -15.57 -0.58 -7.19
C GLY A 100 -15.55 -1.52 -8.40
N GLU A 101 -14.38 -2.00 -8.82
CA GLU A 101 -14.24 -3.00 -9.88
C GLU A 101 -14.88 -4.36 -9.49
N ALA A 102 -14.92 -5.31 -10.43
CA ALA A 102 -15.59 -6.61 -10.26
C ALA A 102 -14.82 -7.61 -9.37
N TRP A 103 -14.52 -7.23 -8.13
CA TRP A 103 -13.96 -8.12 -7.10
C TRP A 103 -15.02 -9.11 -6.60
N CYS A 104 -14.61 -10.34 -6.28
CA CYS A 104 -15.43 -11.25 -5.48
C CYS A 104 -15.55 -10.74 -4.03
N HIS A 105 -14.49 -10.12 -3.51
CA HIS A 105 -14.48 -9.44 -2.23
C HIS A 105 -13.35 -8.41 -2.19
N MET A 106 -13.67 -7.19 -1.76
CA MET A 106 -12.70 -6.12 -1.56
C MET A 106 -13.00 -5.39 -0.25
N ASP A 107 -12.01 -5.30 0.62
CA ASP A 107 -12.10 -4.52 1.85
C ASP A 107 -10.77 -3.82 2.17
N ILE A 108 -10.86 -2.70 2.88
CA ILE A 108 -9.72 -1.94 3.38
C ILE A 108 -9.89 -1.78 4.88
N GLN A 109 -9.01 -2.42 5.64
CA GLN A 109 -9.09 -2.53 7.08
C GLN A 109 -7.90 -1.88 7.78
N HIS A 110 -8.17 -1.36 8.97
CA HIS A 110 -7.11 -0.87 9.84
C HIS A 110 -6.35 -2.04 10.47
N ILE A 111 -5.02 -1.94 10.55
CA ILE A 111 -4.16 -2.87 11.29
C ILE A 111 -3.25 -2.12 12.26
N HIS A 112 -2.82 -2.78 13.34
CA HIS A 112 -1.81 -2.24 14.25
C HIS A 112 -0.42 -2.28 13.60
N ALA A 113 0.42 -1.27 13.91
CA ALA A 113 1.77 -1.16 13.36
C ALA A 113 2.65 -2.38 13.63
N ASP A 114 2.50 -3.01 14.80
CA ASP A 114 3.23 -4.23 15.17
C ASP A 114 2.96 -5.42 14.25
N ALA A 115 1.84 -5.41 13.52
CA ALA A 115 1.47 -6.43 12.55
C ALA A 115 1.79 -6.02 11.10
N ASN A 116 2.34 -4.83 10.87
CA ASN A 116 2.65 -4.28 9.55
C ASN A 116 4.15 -3.99 9.34
N VAL A 117 5.00 -4.53 10.22
CA VAL A 117 6.45 -4.31 10.23
C VAL A 117 7.10 -4.59 8.87
N ALA A 118 6.71 -5.68 8.20
CA ALA A 118 7.31 -6.05 6.92
C ALA A 118 7.01 -5.05 5.78
N ALA A 119 5.79 -4.49 5.71
CA ALA A 119 5.49 -3.43 4.75
C ALA A 119 6.27 -2.15 5.06
N ASN A 120 6.42 -1.83 6.36
CA ASN A 120 7.22 -0.69 6.80
C ASN A 120 8.71 -0.83 6.46
N VAL A 121 9.29 -2.02 6.62
CA VAL A 121 10.68 -2.28 6.22
C VAL A 121 10.85 -2.13 4.71
N LEU A 122 9.93 -2.65 3.89
CA LEU A 122 9.97 -2.47 2.43
C LEU A 122 9.85 -1.01 2.00
N ALA A 123 8.87 -0.27 2.57
CA ALA A 123 8.68 1.14 2.25
C ALA A 123 9.93 1.94 2.62
N THR A 124 10.43 1.79 3.84
CA THR A 124 11.65 2.48 4.31
C THR A 124 12.85 2.18 3.44
N GLY A 125 13.03 0.93 3.00
CA GLY A 125 14.12 0.54 2.10
C GLY A 125 14.06 1.18 0.71
N CYS A 126 12.94 1.82 0.34
CA CYS A 126 12.78 2.52 -0.93
C CYS A 126 13.01 4.04 -0.85
N LEU A 127 13.27 4.61 0.34
CA LEU A 127 13.45 6.07 0.50
C LEU A 127 14.59 6.63 -0.37
N ASP A 128 15.68 5.87 -0.51
CA ASP A 128 16.85 6.25 -1.32
C ASP A 128 16.77 5.79 -2.79
N GLY A 129 15.60 5.32 -3.22
CA GLY A 129 15.40 4.88 -4.60
C GLY A 129 15.33 6.04 -5.61
N GLU A 130 15.61 5.74 -6.87
CA GLU A 130 15.53 6.69 -8.00
C GLU A 130 14.10 6.89 -8.53
N GLY A 131 13.09 6.36 -7.84
CA GLY A 131 11.70 6.35 -8.28
C GLY A 131 11.33 5.08 -9.05
N GLY A 132 10.07 5.01 -9.48
CA GLY A 132 9.52 3.86 -10.21
C GLY A 132 9.05 2.73 -9.29
N LEU A 133 7.97 2.07 -9.71
CA LEU A 133 7.42 0.93 -8.99
C LEU A 133 8.33 -0.29 -9.18
N LYS A 134 8.89 -0.77 -8.08
CA LYS A 134 9.62 -2.03 -8.00
C LYS A 134 8.68 -3.11 -7.47
N GLU A 135 8.67 -4.25 -8.13
CA GLU A 135 7.97 -5.43 -7.66
C GLU A 135 8.95 -6.52 -7.22
N PHE A 136 8.53 -7.28 -6.23
CA PHE A 136 9.28 -8.35 -5.62
C PHE A 136 8.50 -9.66 -5.79
N ALA A 137 8.95 -10.51 -6.72
CA ALA A 137 8.40 -11.85 -6.89
C ALA A 137 8.69 -12.74 -5.67
N GLU A 138 9.91 -12.62 -5.15
CA GLU A 138 10.39 -13.30 -3.94
C GLU A 138 10.62 -12.28 -2.81
N PRO A 139 10.51 -12.69 -1.53
CA PRO A 139 10.71 -11.80 -0.41
C PRO A 139 12.18 -11.35 -0.33
N PRO A 140 12.46 -10.03 -0.25
CA PRO A 140 13.82 -9.56 0.01
C PRO A 140 14.37 -10.08 1.34
N HIS A 141 15.68 -10.32 1.42
CA HIS A 141 16.36 -10.78 2.63
C HIS A 141 16.06 -9.93 3.87
N SER A 142 15.82 -8.63 3.68
CA SER A 142 15.48 -7.68 4.75
C SER A 142 14.16 -7.99 5.47
N ILE A 143 13.26 -8.78 4.88
CA ILE A 143 11.94 -9.08 5.44
C ILE A 143 11.64 -10.58 5.60
N ILE A 144 12.56 -11.47 5.22
CA ILE A 144 12.35 -12.94 5.30
C ILE A 144 11.99 -13.42 6.71
N HIS A 145 12.52 -12.76 7.75
CA HIS A 145 12.24 -13.11 9.15
C HIS A 145 10.90 -12.59 9.68
N LEU A 146 10.14 -11.84 8.86
CA LEU A 146 8.88 -11.18 9.22
C LEU A 146 7.66 -11.76 8.51
N ILE A 147 7.85 -12.74 7.62
CA ILE A 147 6.81 -13.23 6.70
C ILE A 147 6.31 -14.62 7.04
#